data_AF-A0A8T4HIF6-F1
#
_entry.id   AF-A0A8T4HIF6-F1
#
_cell.length_a   1.000
_cell.length_b   1.000
_cell.length_c   1.000
_cell.angle_alpha   90.00
_cell.angle_beta   90.00
_cell.angle_gamma   90.00
#
_symmetry.space_group_name_H-M   'P 1'
#
loop_
_entity.id
_entity.type
_entity.pdbx_description
1 polymer ?
#
loop_
_entity_poly.entity_id
_entity_poly.type
_entity_poly.pdbx_seq_one_letter_code
_entity_poly.pdbx_strand_id
1 'polypeptide(L)'
;MTQDPEPPPPAAGPPDRPYAALVLAGGGARRLGEADKPAVTVGGRPLLDRVLTACADAAATVVVGPRRPTYRPVLWAREEPPGGGPLAAVQAGLDALASSAHRGAAQAGAAADSPAVERDPVLVVSADLPFLSPSTVRTLVAVPDGYEGTIVHDGRDQPLLAAYRVEPLRRELALLHIEYGTVSSLPLRMVLQGLMLHRVTAPSVTAAALDCDTWDDIATARARIREHETVLDEWISAVKAELGVELDVDTSGLLDLARDAAHGVARPAAPLTTFLVGYAAAQAGGSPQDVARAAEAATRLARRWADETEAPPGNGTADPPRNTHGVENTRGSENTDPSENTDDR
;
A
#
# COMPACT_ATOMS: atom_id res chain seq x y z
N MET A 1 4.08 -27.27 -20.84
CA MET A 1 3.81 -27.35 -19.39
C MET A 1 3.82 -25.93 -18.86
N THR A 2 2.68 -25.27 -18.96
CA THR A 2 2.41 -23.96 -18.35
C THR A 2 2.25 -24.20 -16.85
N GLN A 3 3.16 -23.67 -16.03
CA GLN A 3 2.98 -23.65 -14.58
C GLN A 3 1.89 -22.61 -14.28
N ASP A 4 0.81 -23.06 -13.66
CA ASP A 4 -0.18 -22.17 -13.06
C ASP A 4 0.50 -21.27 -12.01
N PRO A 5 0.10 -19.99 -11.91
CA PRO A 5 0.62 -19.10 -10.89
C PRO A 5 0.27 -19.64 -9.50
N GLU A 6 1.28 -19.71 -8.64
CA GLU A 6 1.16 -20.14 -7.25
C GLU A 6 0.14 -19.22 -6.53
N PRO A 7 -0.85 -19.79 -5.81
CA PRO A 7 -1.86 -18.99 -5.12
C PRO A 7 -1.19 -18.09 -4.07
N PRO A 8 -1.69 -16.85 -3.88
CA PRO A 8 -1.12 -15.94 -2.89
C PRO A 8 -1.15 -16.59 -1.50
N PRO A 9 -0.10 -16.41 -0.69
CA PRO A 9 -0.06 -16.97 0.65
C PRO A 9 -1.27 -16.47 1.45
N PRO A 10 -1.89 -17.33 2.28
CA PRO A 10 -3.05 -16.93 3.06
C PRO A 10 -2.70 -15.69 3.89
N ALA A 11 -3.64 -14.75 4.00
CA ALA A 11 -3.53 -13.61 4.88
C ALA A 11 -3.18 -14.12 6.29
N ALA A 12 -1.91 -13.94 6.68
CA ALA A 12 -1.40 -14.53 7.90
C ALA A 12 -2.23 -14.03 9.09
N GLY A 13 -2.72 -14.98 9.89
CA GLY A 13 -3.50 -14.72 11.09
C GLY A 13 -2.75 -13.82 12.09
N PRO A 14 -3.43 -13.39 13.16
CA PRO A 14 -2.78 -12.61 14.22
C PRO A 14 -1.55 -13.37 14.76
N PRO A 15 -0.50 -12.66 15.21
CA PRO A 15 0.68 -13.29 15.77
C PRO A 15 0.30 -14.18 16.97
N ASP A 16 0.95 -15.34 17.10
CA ASP A 16 0.67 -16.35 18.13
C ASP A 16 0.90 -15.83 19.57
N ARG A 17 1.60 -14.70 19.73
CA ARG A 17 1.89 -14.07 21.03
C ARG A 17 1.56 -12.58 21.01
N PRO A 18 0.87 -12.05 22.04
CA PRO A 18 0.57 -10.63 22.12
C PRO A 18 1.85 -9.79 22.33
N TYR A 19 1.93 -8.68 21.60
CA TYR A 19 3.04 -7.72 21.63
C TYR A 19 2.53 -6.31 21.90
N ALA A 20 3.41 -5.40 22.31
CA ALA A 20 3.11 -3.96 22.37
C ALA A 20 3.85 -3.19 21.28
N ALA A 21 3.27 -2.08 20.83
CA ALA A 21 3.91 -1.14 19.90
C ALA A 21 4.24 0.19 20.60
N LEU A 22 5.49 0.63 20.47
CA LEU A 22 5.98 1.95 20.79
C LEU A 22 6.28 2.69 19.47
N VAL A 23 5.42 3.64 19.14
CA VAL A 23 5.54 4.47 17.93
C VAL A 23 6.14 5.81 18.31
N LEU A 24 7.36 6.07 17.88
CA LEU A 24 8.08 7.30 18.19
C LEU A 24 7.70 8.36 17.16
N ALA A 25 6.83 9.28 17.57
CA ALA A 25 6.32 10.41 16.78
C ALA A 25 6.93 11.75 17.26
N GLY A 26 8.10 11.67 17.88
CA GLY A 26 8.93 12.80 18.28
C GLY A 26 9.99 13.14 17.22
N GLY A 27 10.57 14.32 17.33
CA GLY A 27 11.56 14.84 16.38
C GLY A 27 11.14 16.21 15.85
N GLY A 28 12.02 17.20 16.02
CA GLY A 28 11.83 18.50 15.38
C GLY A 28 12.02 18.30 13.88
N ALA A 29 10.99 18.57 13.09
CA ALA A 29 11.01 18.49 11.63
C ALA A 29 11.84 19.62 11.00
N ARG A 30 13.08 19.78 11.47
CA ARG A 30 14.00 20.85 11.08
C ARG A 30 14.27 20.86 9.58
N ARG A 31 14.18 19.69 8.93
CA ARG A 31 14.41 19.51 7.48
C ARG A 31 13.14 19.62 6.62
N LEU A 32 11.95 19.61 7.23
CA LEU A 32 10.67 19.77 6.55
C LEU A 32 10.07 21.17 6.79
N GLY A 33 10.86 22.13 7.27
CA GLY A 33 10.41 23.51 7.49
C GLY A 33 9.39 23.63 8.62
N GLU A 34 9.62 22.96 9.76
CA GLU A 34 8.73 22.94 10.94
C GLU A 34 7.41 22.17 10.76
N ALA A 35 7.15 21.61 9.58
CA ALA A 35 5.96 20.80 9.33
C ALA A 35 5.89 19.59 10.27
N ASP A 36 4.70 19.28 10.82
CA ASP A 36 4.52 18.11 11.67
C ASP A 36 4.67 16.81 10.86
N LYS A 37 5.88 16.25 10.82
CA LYS A 37 6.27 15.11 9.97
C LYS A 37 5.30 13.92 10.09
N PRO A 38 4.91 13.45 11.29
CA PRO A 38 3.96 12.34 11.42
C PRO A 38 2.54 12.64 10.86
N ALA A 39 2.18 13.92 10.70
CA ALA A 39 0.92 14.35 10.08
C ALA A 39 1.01 14.52 8.55
N VAL A 40 2.22 14.48 7.96
CA VAL A 40 2.38 14.53 6.50
C VAL A 40 1.74 13.30 5.87
N THR A 41 1.01 13.51 4.78
CA THR A 41 0.28 12.44 4.10
C THR A 41 1.09 11.82 2.96
N VAL A 42 1.07 10.50 2.89
CA VAL A 42 1.55 9.70 1.76
C VAL A 42 0.38 8.82 1.32
N GLY A 43 0.02 8.82 0.03
CA GLY A 43 -1.16 8.10 -0.46
C GLY A 43 -2.44 8.41 0.33
N GLY A 44 -2.74 9.68 0.60
CA GLY A 44 -3.95 10.11 1.30
C GLY A 44 -4.02 9.87 2.81
N ARG A 45 -3.07 9.15 3.42
CA ARG A 45 -3.05 8.86 4.87
C ARG A 45 -1.84 9.49 5.57
N PRO A 46 -2.01 10.03 6.80
CA PRO A 46 -0.88 10.48 7.62
C PRO A 46 0.16 9.36 7.83
N LEU A 47 1.45 9.72 7.86
CA LEU A 47 2.53 8.76 8.12
C LEU A 47 2.32 8.00 9.45
N LEU A 48 1.91 8.70 10.51
CA LEU A 48 1.58 8.08 11.79
C LEU A 48 0.48 7.02 11.63
N ASP A 49 -0.60 7.36 10.92
CA ASP A 49 -1.74 6.45 10.75
C ASP A 49 -1.36 5.22 9.90
N ARG A 50 -0.40 5.33 8.97
CA ARG A 50 0.15 4.18 8.26
C ARG A 50 0.86 3.22 9.20
N VAL A 51 1.75 3.73 10.06
CA VAL A 51 2.45 2.94 11.08
C VAL A 51 1.47 2.30 12.06
N LEU A 52 0.45 3.06 12.51
CA LEU A 52 -0.61 2.56 13.39
C LEU A 52 -1.49 1.49 12.72
N THR A 53 -1.67 1.54 11.40
CA THR A 53 -2.39 0.51 10.63
C THR A 53 -1.56 -0.77 10.56
N ALA A 54 -0.25 -0.66 10.33
CA ALA A 54 0.64 -1.84 10.34
C ALA A 54 0.71 -2.53 11.71
N CYS A 55 0.41 -1.80 12.79
CA CYS A 55 0.37 -2.30 14.16
C CYS A 55 -1.07 -2.48 14.71
N ALA A 56 -2.05 -2.76 13.84
CA ALA A 56 -3.46 -2.84 14.20
C ALA A 56 -3.74 -3.85 15.33
N ASP A 57 -3.03 -4.98 15.30
CA ASP A 57 -3.12 -6.15 16.17
C ASP A 57 -2.26 -6.08 17.44
N ALA A 58 -1.53 -4.98 17.66
CA ALA A 58 -0.81 -4.76 18.91
C ALA A 58 -1.77 -4.75 20.11
N ALA A 59 -1.44 -5.51 21.16
CA ALA A 59 -2.23 -5.59 22.40
C ALA A 59 -2.26 -4.25 23.16
N ALA A 60 -1.25 -3.40 22.91
CA ALA A 60 -1.27 -1.99 23.27
C ALA A 60 -0.38 -1.19 22.34
N THR A 61 -0.78 0.05 22.08
CA THR A 61 -0.01 1.00 21.27
C THR A 61 0.21 2.27 22.06
N VAL A 62 1.48 2.63 22.28
CA VAL A 62 1.87 3.94 22.82
C VAL A 62 2.50 4.75 21.71
N VAL A 63 2.00 5.97 21.50
CA VAL A 63 2.65 6.97 20.67
C VAL A 63 3.42 7.93 21.57
N VAL A 64 4.72 8.06 21.32
CA VAL A 64 5.62 8.92 22.11
C VAL A 64 5.89 10.20 21.33
N GLY A 65 5.47 11.34 21.89
CA GLY A 65 5.61 12.65 21.26
C GLY A 65 4.42 13.57 21.53
N PRO A 66 4.37 14.76 20.89
CA PRO A 66 3.22 15.65 20.96
C PRO A 66 1.92 14.96 20.52
N ARG A 67 0.82 15.20 21.24
CA ARG A 67 -0.50 14.64 20.91
C ARG A 67 -1.02 15.20 19.59
N ARG A 68 -1.68 14.35 18.80
CA ARG A 68 -2.37 14.71 17.56
C ARG A 68 -3.51 13.75 17.26
N PRO A 69 -4.43 14.07 16.33
CA PRO A 69 -5.47 13.15 15.90
C PRO A 69 -4.86 11.87 15.30
N THR A 70 -5.49 10.74 15.60
CA THR A 70 -5.18 9.41 15.05
C THR A 70 -6.49 8.71 14.69
N TYR A 71 -6.47 7.84 13.68
CA TYR A 71 -7.71 7.14 13.25
C TYR A 71 -8.29 6.19 14.31
N ARG A 72 -7.45 5.75 15.28
CA ARG A 72 -7.83 4.87 16.40
C ARG A 72 -7.31 5.42 17.74
N PRO A 73 -7.91 5.02 18.87
CA PRO A 73 -7.38 5.34 20.19
C PRO A 73 -5.99 4.74 20.41
N VAL A 74 -5.11 5.52 21.04
CA VAL A 74 -3.75 5.13 21.44
C VAL A 74 -3.42 5.69 22.82
N LEU A 75 -2.45 5.08 23.51
CA LEU A 75 -1.84 5.67 24.69
C LEU A 75 -0.82 6.73 24.25
N TRP A 76 -0.75 7.83 24.97
CA TRP A 76 0.21 8.91 24.69
C TRP A 76 1.25 9.00 25.79
N ALA A 77 2.52 9.07 25.40
CA ALA A 77 3.64 9.38 26.27
C ALA A 77 4.47 10.53 25.69
N ARG A 78 5.34 11.11 26.52
CA ARG A 78 6.28 12.14 26.07
C ARG A 78 7.57 11.99 26.86
N GLU A 79 8.69 12.19 26.17
CA GLU A 79 10.00 12.34 26.80
C GLU A 79 10.00 13.49 27.81
N GLU A 80 10.74 13.32 28.91
CA GLU A 80 11.03 14.39 29.87
C GLU A 80 12.56 14.55 30.04
N PRO A 81 13.15 15.72 29.73
CA PRO A 81 12.49 16.87 29.09
C PRO A 81 12.05 16.58 27.65
N PRO A 82 11.06 17.31 27.11
CA PRO A 82 10.66 17.17 25.72
C PRO A 82 11.82 17.33 24.73
N GLY A 83 11.95 16.41 23.79
CA GLY A 83 13.08 16.40 22.85
C GLY A 83 14.34 15.77 23.40
N GLY A 84 14.23 14.98 24.49
CA GLY A 84 15.29 14.14 25.03
C GLY A 84 15.76 13.03 24.07
N GLY A 85 15.11 12.87 22.91
CA GLY A 85 15.59 12.03 21.82
C GLY A 85 15.14 10.57 21.95
N PRO A 86 15.53 9.72 20.99
CA PRO A 86 14.90 8.40 20.82
C PRO A 86 15.04 7.48 22.03
N LEU A 87 16.15 7.53 22.77
CA LEU A 87 16.35 6.68 23.94
C LEU A 87 15.41 7.07 25.10
N ALA A 88 15.30 8.37 25.39
CA ALA A 88 14.32 8.89 26.35
C ALA A 88 12.88 8.59 25.90
N ALA A 89 12.63 8.55 24.58
CA ALA A 89 11.31 8.24 24.03
C ALA A 89 10.93 6.78 24.29
N VAL A 90 11.86 5.86 24.07
CA VAL A 90 11.68 4.44 24.39
C VAL A 90 11.40 4.25 25.88
N GLN A 91 12.16 4.91 26.77
CA GLN A 91 11.92 4.84 28.21
C GLN A 91 10.51 5.35 28.58
N ALA A 92 10.12 6.54 28.12
CA ALA A 92 8.79 7.10 28.37
C ALA A 92 7.66 6.20 27.84
N GLY A 93 7.88 5.55 26.70
CA GLY A 93 6.95 4.57 26.13
C GLY A 93 6.78 3.33 27.01
N LEU A 94 7.89 2.76 27.50
CA LEU A 94 7.89 1.60 28.39
C LEU A 94 7.22 1.90 29.74
N ASP A 95 7.41 3.10 30.28
CA ASP A 95 6.79 3.54 31.53
C ASP A 95 5.27 3.72 31.37
N ALA A 96 4.83 4.26 30.23
CA ALA A 96 3.42 4.37 29.90
C ALA A 96 2.75 3.00 29.72
N LEU A 97 3.44 2.04 29.06
CA LEU A 97 2.99 0.66 28.95
C LEU A 97 2.82 0.01 30.32
N ALA A 98 3.83 0.10 31.19
CA ALA A 98 3.76 -0.41 32.56
C ALA A 98 2.58 0.21 33.31
N SER A 99 2.47 1.53 33.30
CA SER A 99 1.39 2.24 34.01
C SER A 99 0.00 1.82 33.52
N SER A 100 -0.14 1.55 32.21
CA SER A 100 -1.40 1.05 31.65
C SER A 100 -1.75 -0.36 32.12
N ALA A 101 -0.75 -1.25 32.22
CA ALA A 101 -0.93 -2.62 32.68
C ALA A 101 -1.35 -2.67 34.15
N HIS A 102 -0.72 -1.86 35.01
CA HIS A 102 -1.09 -1.76 36.43
C HIS A 102 -2.53 -1.26 36.62
N ARG A 103 -2.96 -0.25 35.85
CA ARG A 103 -4.35 0.24 35.90
C ARG A 103 -5.35 -0.82 35.44
N GLY A 104 -5.03 -1.55 34.37
CA GLY A 104 -5.86 -2.65 33.88
C GLY A 104 -5.99 -3.79 34.90
N ALA A 105 -4.88 -4.20 35.53
CA ALA A 105 -4.88 -5.22 36.57
C ALA A 105 -5.69 -4.81 37.81
N ALA A 106 -5.52 -3.56 38.26
CA ALA A 106 -6.30 -3.01 39.37
C ALA A 106 -7.81 -2.96 39.08
N GLN A 107 -8.20 -2.60 37.84
CA GLN A 107 -9.59 -2.61 37.41
C GLN A 107 -10.17 -4.02 37.26
N ALA A 108 -9.34 -5.00 36.88
CA ALA A 108 -9.73 -6.39 36.73
C ALA A 108 -9.79 -7.17 38.07
N GLY A 109 -9.47 -6.53 39.20
CA GLY A 109 -9.44 -7.18 40.51
C GLY A 109 -8.41 -8.31 40.62
N ALA A 110 -7.39 -8.31 39.74
CA ALA A 110 -6.32 -9.29 39.78
C ALA A 110 -5.37 -9.00 40.95
N ALA A 111 -4.89 -10.04 41.63
CA ALA A 111 -3.88 -9.90 42.67
C ALA A 111 -2.64 -9.19 42.10
N ALA A 112 -2.07 -8.26 42.88
CA ALA A 112 -0.92 -7.43 42.50
C ALA A 112 0.34 -8.22 42.09
N ASP A 113 0.37 -9.53 42.38
CA ASP A 113 1.48 -10.44 42.13
C ASP A 113 1.33 -11.27 40.84
N SER A 114 0.23 -11.13 40.09
CA SER A 114 0.17 -11.68 38.73
C SER A 114 1.13 -10.87 37.87
N PRO A 115 2.26 -11.43 37.40
CA PRO A 115 3.20 -10.69 36.56
C PRO A 115 2.41 -10.17 35.37
N ALA A 116 2.49 -8.86 35.08
CA ALA A 116 1.79 -8.24 33.97
C ALA A 116 2.00 -9.09 32.69
N VAL A 117 1.00 -9.92 32.37
CA VAL A 117 1.11 -10.97 31.37
C VAL A 117 1.23 -10.32 29.98
N GLU A 118 2.33 -10.66 29.31
CA GLU A 118 2.51 -10.75 27.86
C GLU A 118 2.20 -9.51 27.01
N ARG A 119 3.04 -8.49 27.13
CA ARG A 119 3.29 -7.56 26.01
C ARG A 119 4.76 -7.59 25.63
N ASP A 120 5.25 -8.81 25.47
CA ASP A 120 6.65 -9.14 25.23
C ASP A 120 6.75 -10.03 23.98
N PRO A 121 7.36 -9.55 22.89
CA PRO A 121 8.23 -8.37 22.83
C PRO A 121 7.49 -7.02 22.68
N VAL A 122 8.25 -5.94 22.77
CA VAL A 122 7.82 -4.59 22.40
C VAL A 122 8.42 -4.20 21.05
N LEU A 123 7.57 -3.91 20.08
CA LEU A 123 7.94 -3.31 18.80
C LEU A 123 8.23 -1.82 19.00
N VAL A 124 9.43 -1.36 18.62
CA VAL A 124 9.84 0.04 18.61
C VAL A 124 9.98 0.49 17.16
N VAL A 125 9.12 1.43 16.76
CA VAL A 125 9.05 1.92 15.37
C VAL A 125 9.03 3.44 15.31
N SER A 126 9.70 4.00 14.31
CA SER A 126 9.53 5.42 13.96
C SER A 126 8.17 5.67 13.30
N ALA A 127 7.59 6.86 13.51
CA ALA A 127 6.28 7.23 12.96
C ALA A 127 6.29 7.63 11.48
N ASP A 128 7.44 7.57 10.82
CA ASP A 128 7.71 8.09 9.47
C ASP A 128 8.14 6.99 8.48
N LEU A 129 7.71 5.76 8.75
CA LEU A 129 7.96 4.56 7.92
C LEU A 129 6.74 4.28 7.03
N PRO A 130 6.58 4.93 5.86
CA PRO A 130 5.39 4.81 5.00
C PRO A 130 5.14 3.39 4.46
N PHE A 131 6.18 2.54 4.45
CA PHE A 131 6.15 1.19 3.90
C PHE A 131 6.13 0.10 4.97
N LEU A 132 5.97 0.46 6.25
CA LEU A 132 5.80 -0.53 7.30
C LEU A 132 4.54 -1.36 7.02
N SER A 133 4.67 -2.69 7.06
CA SER A 133 3.59 -3.63 6.78
C SER A 133 3.33 -4.58 7.95
N PRO A 134 2.12 -5.15 8.08
CA PRO A 134 1.83 -6.17 9.09
C PRO A 134 2.74 -7.40 9.00
N SER A 135 3.19 -7.80 7.81
CA SER A 135 4.11 -8.93 7.65
C SER A 135 5.52 -8.60 8.16
N THR A 136 6.00 -7.38 7.93
CA THR A 136 7.22 -6.86 8.56
C THR A 136 7.10 -6.92 10.07
N VAL A 137 5.99 -6.41 10.63
CA VAL A 137 5.74 -6.42 12.07
C VAL A 137 5.76 -7.83 12.64
N ARG A 138 5.02 -8.78 12.03
CA ARG A 138 5.00 -10.20 12.44
C ARG A 138 6.40 -10.82 12.45
N THR A 139 7.21 -10.51 11.44
CA THR A 139 8.60 -11.00 11.36
C THR A 139 9.44 -10.49 12.53
N LEU A 140 9.30 -9.22 12.90
CA LEU A 140 10.06 -8.62 13.99
C LEU A 140 9.63 -9.13 15.36
N VAL A 141 8.33 -9.22 15.62
CA VAL A 141 7.81 -9.64 16.93
C VAL A 141 7.98 -11.14 17.21
N ALA A 142 8.28 -11.94 16.18
CA ALA A 142 8.69 -13.33 16.31
C ALA A 142 10.17 -13.43 16.76
N VAL A 143 10.50 -12.88 17.94
CA VAL A 143 11.86 -12.88 18.48
C VAL A 143 12.31 -14.31 18.79
N PRO A 144 13.36 -14.84 18.13
CA PRO A 144 13.80 -16.21 18.32
C PRO A 144 14.33 -16.47 19.74
N ASP A 145 14.28 -17.73 20.18
CA ASP A 145 14.85 -18.13 21.47
C ASP A 145 16.35 -17.85 21.54
N GLY A 146 16.81 -17.44 22.71
CA GLY A 146 18.22 -17.04 22.93
C GLY A 146 18.56 -15.62 22.46
N TYR A 147 17.61 -14.90 21.85
CA TYR A 147 17.76 -13.50 21.49
C TYR A 147 16.90 -12.60 22.38
N GLU A 148 17.43 -11.40 22.64
CA GLU A 148 16.80 -10.34 23.41
C GLU A 148 16.08 -9.33 22.50
N GLY A 149 16.14 -9.50 21.18
CA GLY A 149 15.37 -8.72 20.23
C GLY A 149 15.65 -9.11 18.79
N THR A 150 14.81 -8.59 17.89
CA THR A 150 14.95 -8.69 16.44
C THR A 150 15.05 -7.28 15.87
N ILE A 151 16.03 -7.04 15.00
CA ILE A 151 16.30 -5.72 14.42
C ILE A 151 16.40 -5.82 12.90
N VAL A 152 15.83 -4.86 12.19
CA VAL A 152 16.08 -4.73 10.75
C VAL A 152 17.51 -4.28 10.50
N HIS A 153 18.19 -4.96 9.58
CA HIS A 153 19.54 -4.64 9.17
C HIS A 153 19.58 -4.37 7.65
N ASP A 154 19.80 -3.11 7.28
CA ASP A 154 19.92 -2.65 5.90
C ASP A 154 21.21 -1.84 5.73
N GLY A 155 22.34 -2.55 5.65
CA GLY A 155 23.70 -1.97 5.73
C GLY A 155 24.07 -1.43 7.13
N ARG A 156 23.07 -1.11 7.95
CA ARG A 156 23.18 -0.73 9.36
C ARG A 156 21.98 -1.26 10.15
N ASP A 157 22.18 -1.43 11.44
CA ASP A 157 21.10 -1.76 12.38
C ASP A 157 20.12 -0.58 12.49
N GLN A 158 18.82 -0.87 12.38
CA GLN A 158 17.73 0.11 12.41
C GLN A 158 17.01 0.03 13.77
N PRO A 159 17.47 0.74 14.82
CA PRO A 159 16.95 0.55 16.17
C PRO A 159 15.51 1.02 16.38
N LEU A 160 15.01 1.85 15.45
CA LEU A 160 13.62 2.32 15.36
C LEU A 160 12.80 1.53 14.34
N LEU A 161 13.23 0.31 14.03
CA LEU A 161 12.47 -0.70 13.33
C LEU A 161 12.91 -2.07 13.86
N ALA A 162 12.54 -2.33 15.12
CA ALA A 162 13.00 -3.48 15.86
C ALA A 162 11.95 -3.91 16.90
N ALA A 163 11.98 -5.18 17.31
CA ALA A 163 11.25 -5.66 18.47
C ALA A 163 12.24 -6.10 19.54
N TYR A 164 12.03 -5.67 20.78
CA TYR A 164 12.92 -6.00 21.90
C TYR A 164 12.16 -6.75 22.97
N ARG A 165 12.82 -7.67 23.64
CA ARG A 165 12.33 -8.23 24.89
C ARG A 165 12.28 -7.13 25.94
N VAL A 166 11.18 -7.02 26.66
CA VAL A 166 10.90 -5.87 27.54
C VAL A 166 11.92 -5.79 28.67
N GLU A 167 12.25 -6.92 29.31
CA GLU A 167 13.20 -6.93 30.43
C GLU A 167 14.62 -6.56 29.98
N PRO A 168 15.27 -7.26 29.04
CA PRO A 168 16.60 -6.86 28.55
C PRO A 168 16.70 -5.39 28.16
N LEU A 169 15.69 -4.86 27.47
CA LEU A 169 15.65 -3.45 27.10
C LEU A 169 15.62 -2.51 28.32
N ARG A 170 14.84 -2.84 29.35
CA ARG A 170 14.80 -2.08 30.62
C ARG A 170 16.10 -2.17 31.39
N ARG A 171 16.71 -3.35 31.44
CA ARG A 171 18.04 -3.56 32.05
C ARG A 171 19.07 -2.63 31.43
N GLU A 172 19.18 -2.61 30.10
CA GLU A 172 20.16 -1.75 29.42
C GLU A 172 19.88 -0.26 29.61
N LEU A 173 18.60 0.15 29.60
CA LEU A 173 18.23 1.54 29.92
C LEU A 173 18.64 1.92 31.35
N ALA A 174 18.45 1.03 32.33
CA ALA A 174 18.83 1.26 33.71
C ALA A 174 20.37 1.34 33.87
N LEU A 175 21.13 0.50 33.18
CA LEU A 175 22.59 0.55 33.17
C LEU A 175 23.10 1.88 32.61
N LEU A 176 22.55 2.33 31.48
CA LEU A 176 22.89 3.63 30.91
C LEU A 176 22.53 4.79 31.85
N HIS A 177 21.38 4.71 32.54
CA HIS A 177 21.01 5.71 33.52
C HIS A 177 21.99 5.76 34.70
N ILE A 178 22.45 4.60 35.20
CA ILE A 178 23.45 4.51 36.28
C ILE A 178 24.80 5.09 35.83
N GLU A 179 25.22 4.79 34.60
CA GLU A 179 26.52 5.22 34.07
C GLU A 179 26.57 6.72 33.73
N TYR A 180 25.51 7.25 33.10
CA TYR A 180 25.48 8.62 32.57
C TYR A 180 24.59 9.60 33.37
N GLY A 181 23.85 9.11 34.37
CA GLY A 181 22.90 9.88 35.19
C GLY A 181 21.58 10.24 34.48
N THR A 182 21.48 10.01 33.16
CA THR A 182 20.30 10.25 32.34
C THR A 182 20.37 9.45 31.04
N VAL A 183 19.21 9.16 30.44
CA VAL A 183 19.11 8.61 29.09
C VAL A 183 18.80 9.67 28.03
N SER A 184 18.53 10.91 28.45
CA SER A 184 18.20 12.02 27.56
C SER A 184 19.43 12.48 26.78
N SER A 185 19.23 12.78 25.51
CA SER A 185 20.25 13.12 24.52
C SER A 185 21.31 12.04 24.25
N LEU A 186 21.15 10.83 24.81
CA LEU A 186 22.00 9.70 24.48
C LEU A 186 21.54 9.04 23.17
N PRO A 187 22.47 8.58 22.33
CA PRO A 187 22.12 7.92 21.10
C PRO A 187 21.59 6.50 21.37
N LEU A 188 20.44 6.17 20.78
CA LEU A 188 19.75 4.89 20.96
C LEU A 188 20.65 3.67 20.68
N ARG A 189 21.64 3.78 19.80
CA ARG A 189 22.62 2.71 19.50
C ARG A 189 23.38 2.18 20.72
N MET A 190 23.48 2.95 21.81
CA MET A 190 24.16 2.50 23.03
C MET A 190 23.45 1.33 23.67
N VAL A 191 22.11 1.33 23.66
CA VAL A 191 21.31 0.24 24.23
C VAL A 191 21.54 -1.09 23.49
N LEU A 192 21.88 -1.03 22.20
CA LEU A 192 22.09 -2.22 21.38
C LEU A 192 23.36 -2.99 21.78
N GLN A 193 24.33 -2.34 22.42
CA GLN A 193 25.62 -2.95 22.75
C GLN A 193 25.51 -4.03 23.82
N GLY A 194 24.52 -3.93 24.70
CA GLY A 194 24.24 -4.91 25.75
C GLY A 194 23.13 -5.90 25.40
N LEU A 195 22.62 -5.90 24.16
CA LEU A 195 21.53 -6.77 23.73
C LEU A 195 22.00 -7.85 22.75
N MET A 196 21.53 -9.08 22.97
CA MET A 196 21.67 -10.16 21.98
C MET A 196 20.60 -10.01 20.88
N LEU A 197 20.97 -9.45 19.72
CA LEU A 197 20.02 -9.12 18.65
C LEU A 197 20.07 -10.09 17.46
N HIS A 198 18.90 -10.52 17.01
CA HIS A 198 18.72 -11.22 15.75
C HIS A 198 18.54 -10.22 14.61
N ARG A 199 19.42 -10.24 13.61
CA ARG A 199 19.36 -9.32 12.47
C ARG A 199 18.54 -9.90 11.33
N VAL A 200 17.53 -9.15 10.87
CA VAL A 200 16.71 -9.50 9.71
C VAL A 200 17.13 -8.66 8.52
N THR A 201 17.56 -9.34 7.45
CA THR A 201 18.08 -8.73 6.21
C THR A 201 17.21 -9.04 4.98
N ALA A 202 16.08 -9.72 5.17
CA ALA A 202 15.19 -10.09 4.08
C ALA A 202 14.71 -8.83 3.32
N PRO A 203 14.80 -8.78 1.97
CA PRO A 203 14.43 -7.59 1.19
C PRO A 203 13.00 -7.07 1.45
N SER A 204 12.06 -7.98 1.70
CA SER A 204 10.68 -7.64 2.06
C SER A 204 10.56 -6.87 3.38
N VAL A 205 11.51 -7.08 4.30
CA VAL A 205 11.57 -6.44 5.61
C VAL A 205 12.41 -5.16 5.55
N THR A 206 13.56 -5.19 4.87
CA THR A 206 14.44 -4.02 4.77
C THR A 206 13.81 -2.89 3.95
N ALA A 207 12.95 -3.20 2.97
CA ALA A 207 12.16 -2.19 2.26
C ALA A 207 11.28 -1.32 3.18
N ALA A 208 10.90 -1.82 4.36
CA ALA A 208 10.14 -1.06 5.36
C ALA A 208 10.99 -0.08 6.18
N ALA A 209 12.32 -0.16 6.10
CA ALA A 209 13.24 0.71 6.83
C ALA A 209 13.40 2.10 6.21
N LEU A 210 12.82 2.33 5.02
CA LEU A 210 12.84 3.64 4.37
C LEU A 210 11.97 4.63 5.14
N ASP A 211 12.61 5.62 5.75
CA ASP A 211 12.02 6.73 6.46
C ASP A 211 11.91 7.98 5.59
N CYS A 212 10.91 8.82 5.84
CA CYS A 212 10.68 10.03 5.07
C CYS A 212 11.26 11.29 5.70
N ASP A 213 12.57 11.45 5.77
CA ASP A 213 13.25 12.59 6.43
C ASP A 213 13.13 13.94 5.72
N THR A 214 12.93 13.93 4.41
CA THR A 214 12.91 15.12 3.55
C THR A 214 11.68 15.15 2.64
N TRP A 215 11.42 16.30 2.03
CA TRP A 215 10.32 16.43 1.06
C TRP A 215 10.55 15.56 -0.19
N ASP A 216 11.80 15.32 -0.57
CA ASP A 216 12.15 14.40 -1.66
C ASP A 216 11.84 12.95 -1.29
N ASP A 217 12.09 12.55 -0.03
CA ASP A 217 11.70 11.21 0.46
C ASP A 217 10.18 11.04 0.45
N ILE A 218 9.43 12.09 0.83
CA ILE A 218 7.96 12.09 0.76
C ILE A 218 7.48 11.97 -0.69
N ALA A 219 8.08 12.71 -1.62
CA ALA A 219 7.74 12.65 -3.04
C ALA A 219 8.02 11.25 -3.62
N THR A 220 9.19 10.69 -3.28
CA THR A 220 9.58 9.32 -3.66
C THR A 220 8.62 8.29 -3.06
N ALA A 221 8.25 8.44 -1.78
CA ALA A 221 7.29 7.56 -1.14
C ALA A 221 5.91 7.61 -1.82
N ARG A 222 5.43 8.81 -2.16
CA ARG A 222 4.18 8.99 -2.91
C ARG A 222 4.25 8.37 -4.31
N ALA A 223 5.38 8.49 -5.00
CA ALA A 223 5.57 7.84 -6.30
C ALA A 223 5.51 6.31 -6.18
N ARG A 224 6.29 5.74 -5.26
CA ARG A 224 6.35 4.29 -5.06
C ARG A 224 5.01 3.69 -4.61
N ILE A 225 4.28 4.37 -3.74
CA ILE A 225 2.93 3.93 -3.34
C ILE A 225 1.99 3.93 -4.56
N ARG A 226 2.08 4.92 -5.47
CA ARG A 226 1.30 4.95 -6.72
C ARG A 226 1.63 3.84 -7.71
N GLU A 227 2.86 3.32 -7.71
CA GLU A 227 3.31 2.29 -8.66
C GLU A 227 2.94 0.85 -8.22
N HIS A 228 2.81 0.59 -6.92
CA HIS A 228 2.51 -0.75 -6.39
C HIS A 228 1.02 -0.92 -6.05
N GLU A 229 0.15 -1.05 -7.06
CA GLU A 229 -1.22 -1.66 -7.11
C GLU A 229 -2.26 -1.47 -5.98
N THR A 230 -1.95 -0.88 -4.83
CA THR A 230 -2.85 -0.69 -3.67
C THR A 230 -3.46 0.70 -3.61
N VAL A 231 -2.90 1.68 -4.34
CA VAL A 231 -3.45 3.04 -4.39
C VAL A 231 -4.80 3.10 -5.06
N LEU A 232 -5.05 2.27 -6.07
CA LEU A 232 -6.33 2.28 -6.74
C LEU A 232 -7.43 1.76 -5.81
N ASP A 233 -7.18 0.68 -5.07
CA ASP A 233 -8.14 0.14 -4.08
C ASP A 233 -8.34 1.07 -2.89
N GLU A 234 -7.26 1.67 -2.37
CA GLU A 234 -7.35 2.68 -1.30
C GLU A 234 -8.09 3.95 -1.77
N TRP A 235 -7.82 4.40 -3.00
CA TRP A 235 -8.49 5.54 -3.61
C TRP A 235 -9.97 5.25 -3.86
N ILE A 236 -10.29 4.09 -4.43
CA ILE A 236 -11.67 3.64 -4.65
C ILE A 236 -12.41 3.55 -3.32
N SER A 237 -11.78 3.00 -2.28
CA SER A 237 -12.36 2.92 -0.94
C SER A 237 -12.63 4.31 -0.35
N ALA A 238 -11.68 5.25 -0.49
CA ALA A 238 -11.85 6.62 -0.02
C ALA A 238 -12.96 7.37 -0.78
N VAL A 239 -13.02 7.23 -2.10
CA VAL A 239 -14.06 7.83 -2.94
C VAL A 239 -15.43 7.24 -2.63
N LYS A 240 -15.53 5.92 -2.43
CA LYS A 240 -16.77 5.25 -1.99
C LYS A 240 -17.27 5.81 -0.67
N ALA A 241 -16.37 5.98 0.31
CA ALA A 241 -16.71 6.54 1.61
C ALA A 241 -17.20 8.00 1.50
N GLU A 242 -16.50 8.85 0.74
CA GLU A 242 -16.86 10.26 0.56
C GLU A 242 -18.21 10.43 -0.17
N LEU A 243 -18.46 9.58 -1.17
CA LEU A 243 -19.69 9.63 -1.97
C LEU A 243 -20.86 8.83 -1.38
N GLY A 244 -20.64 8.08 -0.29
CA GLY A 244 -21.64 7.20 0.32
C GLY A 244 -22.07 6.03 -0.57
N VAL A 245 -21.13 5.46 -1.34
CA VAL A 245 -21.38 4.38 -2.30
C VAL A 245 -20.98 3.03 -1.73
N GLU A 246 -21.98 2.18 -1.46
CA GLU A 246 -21.82 0.77 -1.08
C GLU A 246 -22.03 -0.10 -2.32
N LEU A 247 -20.97 -0.27 -3.12
CA LEU A 247 -21.02 -1.05 -4.35
C LEU A 247 -19.76 -1.88 -4.51
N ASP A 248 -19.90 -3.20 -4.56
CA ASP A 248 -18.81 -4.14 -4.80
C ASP A 248 -18.80 -4.56 -6.27
N VAL A 249 -17.85 -4.04 -7.05
CA VAL A 249 -17.78 -4.18 -8.51
C VAL A 249 -16.42 -4.70 -8.93
N ASP A 250 -16.43 -5.53 -9.97
CA ASP A 250 -15.23 -5.99 -10.65
C ASP A 250 -14.48 -4.80 -11.28
N THR A 251 -13.50 -4.30 -10.53
CA THR A 251 -12.70 -3.14 -10.93
C THR A 251 -11.78 -3.51 -12.09
N SER A 252 -11.22 -4.72 -12.10
CA SER A 252 -10.38 -5.21 -13.19
C SER A 252 -11.16 -5.25 -14.50
N GLY A 253 -12.39 -5.78 -14.48
CA GLY A 253 -13.27 -5.79 -15.65
C GLY A 253 -13.61 -4.39 -16.18
N LEU A 254 -13.83 -3.40 -15.29
CA LEU A 254 -14.06 -2.01 -15.69
C LEU A 254 -12.82 -1.34 -16.30
N LEU A 255 -11.62 -1.64 -15.77
CA LEU A 255 -10.36 -1.14 -16.31
C LEU A 255 -10.02 -1.77 -17.66
N ASP A 256 -10.31 -3.07 -17.84
CA ASP A 256 -10.16 -3.74 -19.12
C ASP A 256 -11.14 -3.19 -20.16
N LEU A 257 -12.39 -2.92 -19.79
CA LEU A 257 -13.33 -2.20 -20.66
C LEU A 257 -12.81 -0.80 -21.04
N ALA A 258 -12.30 -0.03 -20.08
CA ALA A 258 -11.73 1.28 -20.36
C ALA A 258 -10.54 1.17 -21.33
N ARG A 259 -9.68 0.15 -21.16
CA ARG A 259 -8.60 -0.17 -22.10
C ARG A 259 -9.14 -0.49 -23.48
N ASP A 260 -10.11 -1.38 -23.60
CA ASP A 260 -10.73 -1.79 -24.87
C ASP A 260 -11.33 -0.57 -25.59
N ALA A 261 -12.05 0.30 -24.88
CA ALA A 261 -12.62 1.52 -25.46
C ALA A 261 -11.54 2.53 -25.91
N ALA A 262 -10.47 2.70 -25.12
CA ALA A 262 -9.37 3.61 -25.48
C ALA A 262 -8.62 3.17 -26.75
N HIS A 263 -8.45 1.86 -26.94
CA HIS A 263 -7.74 1.31 -28.09
C HIS A 263 -8.65 1.10 -29.30
N GLY A 264 -9.87 0.60 -29.09
CA GLY A 264 -10.81 0.26 -30.16
C GLY A 264 -11.67 1.40 -30.69
N VAL A 265 -11.79 2.50 -29.95
CA VAL A 265 -12.60 3.67 -30.35
C VAL A 265 -11.73 4.92 -30.47
N ALA A 266 -11.28 5.43 -29.32
CA ALA A 266 -10.36 6.58 -29.22
C ALA A 266 -9.95 6.76 -27.75
N ARG A 267 -8.78 7.35 -27.49
CA ARG A 267 -8.29 7.60 -26.11
C ARG A 267 -9.33 8.24 -25.16
N PRO A 268 -10.13 9.25 -25.56
CA PRO A 268 -11.15 9.84 -24.68
C PRO A 268 -12.35 8.92 -24.37
N ALA A 269 -12.52 7.81 -25.10
CA ALA A 269 -13.65 6.91 -24.93
C ALA A 269 -13.59 6.12 -23.61
N ALA A 270 -12.39 5.90 -23.04
CA ALA A 270 -12.24 5.22 -21.76
C ALA A 270 -13.09 5.82 -20.62
N PRO A 271 -12.87 7.08 -20.18
CA PRO A 271 -13.62 7.66 -19.07
C PRO A 271 -15.11 7.86 -19.40
N LEU A 272 -15.45 8.17 -20.66
CA LEU A 272 -16.85 8.36 -21.08
C LEU A 272 -17.64 7.05 -21.03
N THR A 273 -17.03 5.95 -21.46
CA THR A 273 -17.66 4.62 -21.46
C THR A 273 -17.92 4.15 -20.03
N THR A 274 -16.94 4.26 -19.13
CA THR A 274 -17.10 3.86 -17.72
C THR A 274 -18.15 4.71 -17.00
N PHE A 275 -18.25 6.01 -17.32
CA PHE A 275 -19.31 6.87 -16.78
C PHE A 275 -20.70 6.42 -17.24
N LEU A 276 -20.88 6.13 -18.54
CA LEU A 276 -22.15 5.68 -19.09
C LEU A 276 -22.56 4.30 -18.56
N VAL A 277 -21.60 3.39 -18.35
CA VAL A 277 -21.84 2.09 -17.70
C VAL A 277 -22.36 2.29 -16.27
N GLY A 278 -21.69 3.13 -15.47
CA GLY A 278 -22.14 3.45 -14.12
C GLY A 278 -23.54 4.08 -14.10
N TYR A 279 -23.81 5.01 -15.03
CA TYR A 279 -25.11 5.67 -15.15
C TYR A 279 -26.23 4.70 -15.57
N ALA A 280 -25.96 3.81 -16.54
CA ALA A 280 -26.91 2.80 -16.98
C ALA A 280 -27.19 1.76 -15.87
N ALA A 281 -26.15 1.33 -15.14
CA ALA A 281 -26.30 0.44 -14.01
C ALA A 281 -27.16 1.07 -12.90
N ALA A 282 -26.94 2.35 -12.59
CA ALA A 282 -27.76 3.09 -11.63
C ALA A 282 -29.24 3.16 -12.04
N GLN A 283 -29.54 3.36 -13.34
CA GLN A 283 -30.92 3.32 -13.84
C GLN A 283 -31.56 1.92 -13.72
N ALA A 284 -30.77 0.86 -13.76
CA ALA A 284 -31.23 -0.53 -13.70
C ALA A 284 -31.39 -1.08 -12.26
N GLY A 285 -31.10 -0.28 -11.23
CA GLY A 285 -31.22 -0.68 -9.83
C GLY A 285 -29.90 -0.65 -9.05
N GLY A 286 -28.77 -0.40 -9.73
CA GLY A 286 -27.48 -0.15 -9.11
C GLY A 286 -26.80 -1.39 -8.50
N SER A 287 -27.24 -2.61 -8.85
CA SER A 287 -26.61 -3.83 -8.35
C SER A 287 -25.27 -4.13 -9.06
N PRO A 288 -24.36 -4.90 -8.44
CA PRO A 288 -23.16 -5.40 -9.11
C PRO A 288 -23.47 -6.12 -10.44
N GLN A 289 -24.60 -6.83 -10.51
CA GLN A 289 -25.05 -7.52 -11.72
C GLN A 289 -25.49 -6.55 -12.82
N ASP A 290 -26.03 -5.39 -12.47
CA ASP A 290 -26.38 -4.36 -13.45
C ASP A 290 -25.14 -3.70 -14.03
N VAL A 291 -24.11 -3.47 -13.20
CA VAL A 291 -22.80 -3.01 -13.65
C VAL A 291 -22.16 -4.01 -14.59
N ALA A 292 -22.13 -5.30 -14.22
CA ALA A 292 -21.59 -6.36 -15.07
C ALA A 292 -22.31 -6.44 -16.43
N ARG A 293 -23.66 -6.42 -16.43
CA ARG A 293 -24.46 -6.41 -17.67
C ARG A 293 -24.14 -5.21 -18.56
N ALA A 294 -24.06 -4.02 -17.98
CA ALA A 294 -23.73 -2.80 -18.73
C ALA A 294 -22.29 -2.81 -19.26
N ALA A 295 -21.33 -3.26 -18.45
CA ALA A 295 -19.93 -3.40 -18.84
C ALA A 295 -19.76 -4.38 -20.00
N GLU A 296 -20.36 -5.57 -19.92
CA GLU A 296 -20.31 -6.56 -21.01
C GLU A 296 -20.91 -6.04 -22.32
N ALA A 297 -22.01 -5.30 -22.25
CA ALA A 297 -22.63 -4.69 -23.43
C ALA A 297 -21.70 -3.65 -24.07
N ALA A 298 -21.04 -2.82 -23.26
CA ALA A 298 -20.07 -1.84 -23.72
C ALA A 298 -18.80 -2.51 -24.30
N THR A 299 -18.29 -3.58 -23.67
CA THR A 299 -17.13 -4.34 -24.18
C THR A 299 -17.41 -4.92 -25.55
N ARG A 300 -18.58 -5.55 -25.74
CA ARG A 300 -18.99 -6.08 -27.06
C ARG A 300 -19.09 -4.97 -28.11
N LEU A 301 -19.52 -3.77 -27.74
CA LEU A 301 -19.61 -2.64 -28.65
C LEU A 301 -18.22 -2.09 -29.03
N ALA A 302 -17.33 -1.92 -28.05
CA ALA A 302 -15.96 -1.44 -28.28
C ALA A 302 -15.17 -2.37 -29.21
N ARG A 303 -15.33 -3.69 -29.05
CA ARG A 303 -14.69 -4.68 -29.93
C ARG A 303 -15.18 -4.61 -31.36
N ARG A 304 -16.50 -4.51 -31.58
CA ARG A 304 -17.05 -4.35 -32.93
C ARG A 304 -16.53 -3.09 -33.63
N TRP A 305 -16.38 -1.99 -32.88
CA TRP A 305 -15.79 -0.75 -33.41
C TRP A 305 -14.31 -0.93 -33.81
N ALA A 306 -13.54 -1.66 -33.01
CA ALA A 306 -12.16 -2.00 -33.35
C ALA A 306 -12.09 -2.84 -34.64
N ASP A 307 -12.94 -3.89 -34.73
CA ASP A 307 -13.01 -4.78 -35.88
C ASP A 307 -13.40 -4.04 -37.18
N GLU A 308 -14.34 -3.08 -37.09
CA GLU A 308 -14.74 -2.22 -38.22
C GLU A 308 -13.61 -1.30 -38.69
N THR A 309 -12.73 -0.89 -37.79
CA THR A 309 -11.60 0.00 -38.09
C THR A 309 -10.41 -0.77 -38.67
N GLU A 310 -10.26 -2.06 -38.31
CA GLU A 310 -9.21 -2.95 -38.83
C GLU A 310 -9.61 -3.70 -40.12
N ALA A 311 -10.91 -3.75 -40.45
CA ALA A 311 -11.38 -4.35 -41.69
C ALA A 311 -10.83 -3.59 -42.92
N PRO A 312 -10.16 -4.28 -43.87
CA PRO A 312 -9.77 -3.67 -45.13
C PRO A 312 -11.01 -3.14 -45.85
N PRO A 313 -10.95 -2.00 -46.56
CA PRO A 313 -12.07 -1.52 -47.35
C PRO A 313 -12.54 -2.64 -48.27
N GLY A 314 -13.78 -3.09 -48.06
CA GLY A 314 -14.37 -4.21 -48.79
C GLY A 314 -14.19 -3.99 -50.28
N ASN A 315 -13.57 -4.96 -50.94
CA ASN A 315 -13.40 -4.97 -52.38
C ASN A 315 -14.80 -5.09 -53.01
N GLY A 316 -15.41 -3.94 -53.30
CA GLY A 316 -16.62 -3.82 -54.09
C GLY A 316 -16.35 -4.17 -55.55
N THR A 317 -15.98 -5.43 -55.82
CA THR A 317 -16.08 -6.00 -57.16
C THR A 317 -17.26 -6.95 -57.15
N ALA A 318 -18.39 -6.44 -57.64
CA ALA A 318 -19.48 -7.28 -58.12
C ALA A 318 -18.91 -8.22 -59.20
N ASP A 319 -18.82 -9.50 -58.88
CA ASP A 319 -18.58 -10.54 -59.87
C ASP A 319 -19.94 -10.77 -60.60
N PRO A 320 -20.04 -10.55 -61.92
CA PRO A 320 -21.30 -10.79 -62.63
C PRO A 320 -21.55 -12.30 -62.74
N PRO A 321 -22.82 -12.73 -62.82
CA PRO A 321 -23.13 -14.16 -62.80
C PRO A 321 -22.62 -14.82 -64.08
N ARG A 322 -21.86 -15.92 -63.92
CA ARG A 322 -21.53 -16.84 -65.02
C ARG A 322 -22.79 -17.53 -65.52
N ASN A 323 -23.34 -17.04 -66.62
CA ASN A 323 -24.33 -17.76 -67.40
C ASN A 323 -23.66 -18.89 -68.17
N THR A 324 -24.06 -20.12 -67.86
CA THR A 324 -23.88 -21.30 -68.71
C THR A 324 -24.92 -21.26 -69.83
N HIS A 325 -24.45 -21.27 -71.09
CA HIS A 325 -25.05 -21.89 -72.31
C HIS A 325 -24.83 -21.03 -73.56
N GLY A 326 -24.43 -21.68 -74.66
CA GLY A 326 -24.61 -21.14 -76.01
C GLY A 326 -23.35 -21.12 -76.87
N VAL A 327 -23.15 -22.22 -77.60
CA VAL A 327 -22.31 -22.29 -78.81
C VAL A 327 -22.99 -21.45 -79.91
N GLU A 328 -22.28 -20.54 -80.58
CA GLU A 328 -22.21 -20.41 -82.06
C GLU A 328 -21.44 -19.15 -82.53
N ASN A 329 -20.64 -19.36 -83.59
CA ASN A 329 -20.10 -18.46 -84.64
C ASN A 329 -20.61 -16.99 -84.66
N THR A 330 -19.85 -15.96 -85.05
CA THR A 330 -19.15 -15.80 -86.35
C THR A 330 -18.44 -14.41 -86.41
N ARG A 331 -17.25 -14.36 -87.04
CA ARG A 331 -16.65 -13.29 -87.90
C ARG A 331 -16.58 -11.81 -87.48
N GLY A 332 -15.41 -11.22 -87.80
CA GLY A 332 -15.28 -9.87 -88.39
C GLY A 332 -14.48 -8.89 -87.53
N SER A 333 -13.17 -8.81 -87.75
CA SER A 333 -12.48 -7.69 -88.45
C SER A 333 -12.21 -6.50 -87.53
N GLU A 334 -10.93 -6.22 -87.23
CA GLU A 334 -10.18 -5.06 -87.76
C GLU A 334 -10.64 -3.74 -87.09
N ASN A 335 -9.81 -2.83 -86.60
CA ASN A 335 -8.39 -2.58 -86.74
C ASN A 335 -8.02 -1.46 -85.76
N THR A 336 -6.72 -1.34 -85.44
CA THR A 336 -5.97 -0.09 -85.14
C THR A 336 -6.46 0.85 -84.02
N ASP A 337 -5.80 0.75 -82.86
CA ASP A 337 -4.72 1.65 -82.35
C ASP A 337 -4.45 2.99 -83.11
N PRO A 338 -3.68 3.96 -82.56
CA PRO A 338 -3.26 4.23 -81.17
C PRO A 338 -3.43 5.72 -80.78
N SER A 339 -2.88 6.05 -79.61
CA SER A 339 -2.19 7.33 -79.30
C SER A 339 -3.10 8.51 -78.97
N GLU A 340 -2.75 9.46 -78.11
CA GLU A 340 -1.45 9.96 -77.65
C GLU A 340 -1.77 10.75 -76.35
N ASN A 341 -1.01 10.54 -75.27
CA ASN A 341 0.00 11.47 -74.75
C ASN A 341 -0.51 12.57 -73.79
N THR A 342 0.18 12.64 -72.64
CA THR A 342 0.74 13.83 -71.97
C THR A 342 -0.24 14.96 -71.59
N ASP A 343 -0.15 15.65 -70.46
CA ASP A 343 0.90 15.81 -69.48
C ASP A 343 0.31 16.57 -68.28
N ASP A 344 1.09 16.63 -67.20
CA ASP A 344 1.18 17.76 -66.27
C ASP A 344 -0.07 18.21 -65.48
N ARG A 345 -0.18 17.77 -64.22
CA ARG A 345 0.44 18.41 -63.03
C ARG A 345 -0.15 17.91 -61.72
#